data_AF-V5CNY4-F1
#
_entry.id   AF-V5CNY4-F1
#
_cell.length_a   1.000
_cell.length_b   1.000
_cell.length_c   1.000
_cell.angle_alpha   90.00
_cell.angle_beta   90.00
_cell.angle_gamma   90.00
#
_symmetry.space_group_name_H-M   'P 1'
#
loop_
_entity.id
_entity.type
_entity.pdbx_description
1 polymer ?
#
loop_
_entity_poly.entity_id
_entity_poly.type
_entity_poly.pdbx_seq_one_letter_code
_entity_poly.pdbx_strand_id
1 'polypeptide(L)'
;MQVWGLVGRSPFPPSSSGKAREGSRRIPTADAYLLRKAGIIEDASSKITGGWIIPFSVVEEKTTGLRRRWIAWPRDKNSDVPYEANVPLLHISHYLPPVMAEAASCLDSKASFIVSLPRETRHLFRCRVEDGTLVELTRLPMGYKASQEILQMVITSAIAVVTTVVHRLWAAPPSVRVDVWIDNIRIAGSIGDATSWEAQVLRNADSCHAKIGKNANRAPRSTPSCGCGLITLTVRYP
;
A
#
# COMPACT_ATOMS: atom_id res chain seq x y z
N MET A 1 13.99 -8.15 6.54
CA MET A 1 12.98 -8.28 7.61
C MET A 1 11.74 -8.90 6.97
N GLN A 2 11.26 -10.08 7.40
CA GLN A 2 10.02 -10.62 6.83
C GLN A 2 8.85 -9.84 7.44
N VAL A 3 8.25 -8.94 6.65
CA VAL A 3 7.13 -8.07 7.04
C VAL A 3 6.05 -8.81 7.85
N TRP A 4 5.73 -10.04 7.45
CA TRP A 4 4.72 -10.86 8.13
C TRP A 4 5.14 -11.44 9.48
N GLY A 5 6.45 -11.60 9.73
CA GLY A 5 6.96 -12.03 11.03
C GLY A 5 6.84 -10.95 12.11
N LEU A 6 6.72 -9.68 11.72
CA LEU A 6 6.49 -8.55 12.64
C LEU A 6 5.01 -8.34 12.95
N VAL A 7 4.14 -8.75 12.03
CA VAL A 7 2.70 -8.52 12.07
C VAL A 7 1.98 -9.44 13.07
N GLY A 8 2.65 -10.45 13.63
CA GLY A 8 2.15 -11.30 14.72
C GLY A 8 1.02 -12.24 14.30
N ARG A 9 -0.17 -11.70 13.96
CA ARG A 9 -1.35 -12.47 13.54
C ARG A 9 -1.70 -12.15 12.08
N SER A 10 -1.92 -13.18 11.27
CA SER A 10 -2.37 -12.99 9.89
C SER A 10 -3.71 -12.23 9.86
N PRO A 11 -3.79 -11.08 9.17
CA PRO A 11 -5.03 -10.31 9.01
C PRO A 11 -5.98 -10.97 8.00
N PHE A 12 -5.55 -12.04 7.34
CA PHE A 12 -6.42 -12.84 6.49
C PHE A 12 -7.27 -13.76 7.37
N PRO A 13 -8.60 -13.62 7.38
CA PRO A 13 -9.47 -14.53 8.10
C PRO A 13 -9.31 -15.97 7.56
N PRO A 14 -9.55 -17.00 8.38
CA PRO A 14 -9.61 -18.37 7.89
C PRO A 14 -10.58 -18.44 6.71
N SER A 15 -10.23 -19.24 5.69
CA SER A 15 -11.05 -19.38 4.50
C SER A 15 -12.48 -19.73 4.92
N SER A 16 -13.45 -18.84 4.62
CA SER A 16 -14.84 -19.23 4.69
C SER A 16 -15.06 -20.35 3.65
N SER A 17 -15.85 -21.36 3.99
CA SER A 17 -16.32 -22.40 3.05
C SER A 17 -17.29 -21.83 1.99
N GLY A 18 -17.25 -20.51 1.78
CA GLY A 18 -18.19 -19.73 1.01
C GLY A 18 -18.11 -20.08 -0.47
N LYS A 19 -19.30 -20.12 -1.08
CA LYS A 19 -19.62 -20.46 -2.47
C LYS A 19 -19.06 -19.45 -3.49
N ALA A 20 -17.82 -18.98 -3.33
CA ALA A 20 -17.16 -18.07 -4.25
C ALA A 20 -17.11 -18.74 -5.63
N ARG A 21 -17.99 -18.30 -6.54
CA ARG A 21 -18.08 -18.88 -7.87
C ARG A 21 -16.92 -18.37 -8.71
N GLU A 22 -16.27 -19.27 -9.43
CA GLU A 22 -15.28 -18.89 -10.42
C GLU A 22 -15.94 -17.99 -11.47
N GLY A 23 -15.45 -16.76 -11.63
CA GLY A 23 -15.92 -15.85 -12.68
C GLY A 23 -15.50 -16.31 -14.08
N SER A 24 -16.13 -15.79 -15.13
CA SER A 24 -15.80 -16.15 -16.53
C SER A 24 -14.61 -15.40 -17.11
N ARG A 25 -14.21 -14.26 -16.50
CA ARG A 25 -13.09 -13.44 -17.00
C ARG A 25 -11.76 -14.16 -16.84
N ARG A 26 -10.87 -13.92 -17.79
CA ARG A 26 -9.54 -14.54 -17.88
C ARG A 26 -8.48 -13.47 -18.09
N ILE A 27 -7.26 -13.75 -17.65
CA ILE A 27 -6.09 -12.93 -18.00
C ILE A 27 -5.67 -13.29 -19.44
N PRO A 28 -5.50 -12.32 -20.34
CA PRO A 28 -4.92 -12.57 -21.66
C PRO A 28 -3.55 -13.24 -21.55
N THR A 29 -3.26 -14.23 -22.39
CA THR A 29 -2.01 -15.03 -22.27
C THR A 29 -0.74 -14.17 -22.31
N ALA A 30 -0.73 -13.14 -23.18
CA ALA A 30 0.38 -12.18 -23.26
C ALA A 30 0.54 -11.33 -21.98
N ASP A 31 -0.57 -10.89 -21.39
CA ASP A 31 -0.57 -10.14 -20.12
C ASP A 31 -0.09 -11.06 -18.98
N ALA A 32 -0.52 -12.33 -18.96
CA ALA A 32 -0.10 -13.31 -17.96
C ALA A 32 1.41 -13.56 -17.97
N TYR A 33 2.02 -13.65 -19.16
CA TYR A 33 3.49 -13.74 -19.29
C TYR A 33 4.20 -12.55 -18.64
N LEU A 34 3.74 -11.33 -18.90
CA LEU A 34 4.31 -10.12 -18.31
C LEU A 34 4.13 -10.07 -16.78
N LEU A 35 2.95 -10.46 -16.29
CA LEU A 35 2.66 -10.50 -14.84
C LEU A 35 3.51 -11.54 -14.10
N ARG A 36 3.79 -12.70 -14.72
CA ARG A 36 4.72 -13.71 -14.17
C ARG A 36 6.14 -13.18 -14.11
N LYS A 37 6.61 -12.56 -15.19
CA LYS A 37 7.96 -11.96 -15.23
C LYS A 37 8.13 -10.85 -14.18
N ALA A 38 7.05 -10.11 -13.90
CA ALA A 38 7.01 -9.11 -12.83
C ALA A 38 6.83 -9.70 -11.43
N GLY A 39 6.63 -11.02 -11.30
CA GLY A 39 6.39 -11.71 -10.04
C GLY A 39 5.11 -11.25 -9.34
N ILE A 40 4.06 -10.92 -10.11
CA ILE A 40 2.72 -10.52 -9.61
C ILE A 40 1.79 -11.72 -9.50
N ILE A 41 1.97 -12.70 -10.40
CA ILE A 41 1.23 -13.96 -10.39
C ILE A 41 2.20 -15.14 -10.50
N GLU A 42 1.82 -16.26 -9.92
CA GLU A 42 2.51 -17.55 -10.00
C GLU A 42 1.50 -18.68 -10.28
N ASP A 43 2.00 -19.86 -10.64
CA ASP A 43 1.15 -21.06 -10.74
C ASP A 43 0.49 -21.34 -9.40
N ALA A 44 -0.80 -21.69 -9.45
CA ALA A 44 -1.55 -21.97 -8.24
C ALA A 44 -0.98 -23.19 -7.50
N SER A 45 -0.87 -23.05 -6.17
CA SER A 45 -0.54 -24.17 -5.30
C SER A 45 -1.64 -25.23 -5.29
N SER A 46 -1.32 -26.45 -4.84
CA SER A 46 -2.30 -27.56 -4.71
C SER A 46 -3.38 -27.34 -3.66
N LYS A 47 -3.34 -26.22 -2.91
CA LYS A 47 -4.39 -25.86 -1.95
C LYS A 47 -5.74 -25.69 -2.64
N ILE A 48 -6.82 -25.94 -1.89
CA ILE A 48 -8.18 -25.63 -2.33
C ILE A 48 -8.31 -24.11 -2.53
N THR A 49 -8.96 -23.69 -3.61
CA THR A 49 -9.20 -22.25 -3.87
C THR A 49 -10.13 -21.68 -2.80
N GLY A 50 -9.65 -20.69 -2.05
CA GLY A 50 -10.40 -20.01 -0.99
C GLY A 50 -10.93 -18.63 -1.40
N GLY A 51 -10.73 -18.24 -2.67
CA GLY A 51 -11.28 -17.00 -3.21
C GLY A 51 -10.87 -16.74 -4.66
N TRP A 52 -11.75 -16.03 -5.35
CA TRP A 52 -11.57 -15.64 -6.75
C TRP A 52 -11.42 -14.13 -6.87
N ILE A 53 -10.58 -13.71 -7.82
CA ILE A 53 -10.50 -12.32 -8.29
C ILE A 53 -11.05 -12.23 -9.71
N ILE A 54 -11.55 -11.05 -10.05
CA ILE A 54 -11.97 -10.72 -11.41
C ILE A 54 -10.79 -9.99 -12.10
N PRO A 55 -10.09 -10.64 -13.05
CA PRO A 55 -9.04 -9.97 -13.81
C PRO A 55 -9.63 -9.12 -14.93
N PHE A 56 -9.07 -7.93 -15.15
CA PHE A 56 -9.30 -7.14 -16.37
C PHE A 56 -8.16 -6.16 -16.61
N SER A 57 -8.02 -5.72 -17.86
CA SER A 57 -7.07 -4.68 -18.26
C SER A 57 -7.81 -3.40 -18.60
N VAL A 58 -7.28 -2.27 -18.15
CA VAL A 58 -7.74 -0.91 -18.45
C VAL A 58 -6.71 -0.24 -19.34
N VAL A 59 -7.17 0.53 -20.32
CA VAL A 59 -6.29 1.41 -21.10
C VAL A 59 -6.48 2.82 -20.55
N GLU A 60 -5.41 3.38 -20.02
CA GLU A 60 -5.33 4.75 -19.51
C GLU A 60 -4.73 5.64 -20.60
N GLU A 61 -5.35 6.78 -20.88
CA GLU A 61 -4.72 7.83 -21.66
C GLU A 61 -3.78 8.64 -20.76
N LYS A 62 -2.54 8.84 -21.20
CA LYS A 62 -1.56 9.70 -20.54
C LYS A 62 -0.98 10.71 -21.53
N THR A 63 -0.38 11.76 -21.01
CA THR A 63 0.38 12.74 -21.80
C THR A 63 1.51 12.11 -22.63
N THR A 64 2.03 10.95 -22.20
CA THR A 64 3.05 10.16 -22.92
C THR A 64 2.47 9.08 -23.84
N GLY A 65 1.14 9.08 -24.07
CA GLY A 65 0.42 8.08 -24.87
C GLY A 65 -0.44 7.12 -24.06
N LEU A 66 -1.00 6.11 -24.74
CA LEU A 66 -1.87 5.10 -24.13
C LEU A 66 -1.05 4.12 -23.28
N ARG A 67 -1.52 3.84 -22.07
CA ARG A 67 -0.92 2.89 -21.14
C ARG A 67 -1.94 1.83 -20.75
N ARG A 68 -1.63 0.57 -21.03
CA ARG A 68 -2.39 -0.56 -20.50
C ARG A 68 -1.99 -0.82 -19.04
N ARG A 69 -2.98 -0.97 -18.17
CA ARG A 69 -2.84 -1.37 -16.76
C ARG A 69 -3.72 -2.57 -16.47
N TRP A 70 -3.13 -3.62 -15.91
CA TRP A 70 -3.87 -4.76 -15.40
C TRP A 70 -4.43 -4.48 -14.00
N ILE A 71 -5.64 -4.96 -13.72
CA ILE A 71 -6.35 -4.82 -12.44
C ILE A 71 -6.89 -6.18 -11.99
N ALA A 72 -6.54 -6.55 -10.75
CA ALA A 72 -7.20 -7.61 -10.00
C ALA A 72 -8.31 -7.00 -9.16
N TRP A 73 -9.57 -7.33 -9.44
CA TRP A 73 -10.68 -6.88 -8.60
C TRP A 73 -11.18 -8.00 -7.69
N PRO A 74 -10.92 -7.91 -6.38
CA PRO A 74 -11.32 -8.93 -5.40
C PRO A 74 -12.80 -8.78 -4.97
N ARG A 75 -13.71 -8.36 -5.86
CA ARG A 75 -15.12 -8.10 -5.55
C ARG A 75 -15.77 -9.30 -4.84
N ASP A 76 -15.63 -10.47 -5.43
CA ASP A 76 -16.29 -11.69 -4.95
C ASP A 76 -15.70 -12.08 -3.60
N LYS A 77 -14.37 -12.06 -3.49
CA LYS A 77 -13.69 -12.28 -2.22
C LYS A 77 -14.10 -11.27 -1.13
N ASN A 78 -14.25 -10.00 -1.46
CA ASN A 78 -14.71 -8.97 -0.52
C ASN A 78 -16.16 -9.21 -0.04
N SER A 79 -16.97 -9.90 -0.85
CA SER A 79 -18.35 -10.24 -0.51
C SER A 79 -18.41 -11.43 0.43
N ASP A 80 -17.45 -12.36 0.31
CA ASP A 80 -17.36 -13.57 1.15
C ASP A 80 -16.64 -13.37 2.49
N VAL A 81 -15.99 -12.22 2.68
CA VAL A 81 -15.26 -11.89 3.90
C VAL A 81 -16.19 -11.12 4.86
N PRO A 82 -16.54 -11.70 6.02
CA PRO A 82 -17.40 -11.05 7.02
C PRO A 82 -16.67 -9.97 7.82
N TYR A 83 -15.38 -9.79 7.57
CA TYR A 83 -14.53 -8.83 8.25
C TYR A 83 -14.50 -7.49 7.50
N GLU A 84 -14.80 -6.42 8.22
CA GLU A 84 -14.59 -5.05 7.76
C GLU A 84 -13.28 -4.53 8.32
N ALA A 85 -12.49 -3.87 7.46
CA ALA A 85 -11.20 -3.34 7.85
C ALA A 85 -11.37 -2.27 8.93
N ASN A 86 -10.62 -2.42 10.03
CA ASN A 86 -10.62 -1.44 11.12
C ASN A 86 -9.33 -0.63 11.08
N VAL A 87 -9.33 0.39 10.23
CA VAL A 87 -8.26 1.40 10.22
C VAL A 87 -8.83 2.68 10.83
N PRO A 88 -8.53 2.99 12.11
CA PRO A 88 -8.94 4.26 12.69
C PRO A 88 -8.13 5.38 12.05
N LEU A 89 -8.59 5.84 10.87
CA LEU A 89 -8.08 7.02 10.22
C LEU A 89 -8.52 8.21 11.06
N LEU A 90 -7.67 8.64 11.99
CA LEU A 90 -7.89 9.87 12.75
C LEU A 90 -8.12 11.03 11.77
N HIS A 91 -8.85 12.07 12.16
CA HIS A 91 -9.06 13.21 11.26
C HIS A 91 -7.72 13.84 10.85
N ILE A 92 -7.60 14.31 9.60
CA ILE A 92 -6.35 14.90 9.06
C ILE A 92 -5.78 16.02 9.95
N SER A 93 -6.66 16.71 10.68
CA SER A 93 -6.30 17.76 11.64
C SER A 93 -5.45 17.26 12.83
N HIS A 94 -5.60 16.02 13.25
CA HIS A 94 -4.78 15.44 14.32
C HIS A 94 -3.36 15.12 13.87
N TYR A 95 -3.11 15.10 12.55
CA TYR A 95 -1.79 14.97 11.93
C TYR A 95 -1.18 16.33 11.53
N LEU A 96 -1.78 17.46 11.93
CA LEU A 96 -1.25 18.83 11.77
C LEU A 96 -0.25 19.33 12.83
N PRO A 97 0.03 18.68 13.99
CA PRO A 97 1.14 19.10 14.87
C PRO A 97 2.50 19.32 14.17
N PRO A 98 2.85 18.61 13.06
CA PRO A 98 4.03 18.89 12.24
C PRO A 98 4.16 20.31 11.70
N VAL A 99 3.08 21.10 11.61
CA VAL A 99 3.14 22.49 11.11
C VAL A 99 4.07 23.35 11.98
N MET A 100 4.19 23.02 13.27
CA MET A 100 5.04 23.75 14.21
C MET A 100 6.45 23.18 14.35
N ALA A 101 6.79 22.09 13.65
CA ALA A 101 8.13 21.50 13.68
C ALA A 101 9.14 22.35 12.90
N GLU A 102 10.43 22.18 13.19
CA GLU A 102 11.50 22.89 12.47
C GLU A 102 11.57 22.42 11.01
N ALA A 103 11.45 21.11 10.79
CA ALA A 103 11.41 20.48 9.48
C ALA A 103 10.37 19.35 9.43
N ALA A 104 9.85 19.10 8.23
CA ALA A 104 9.01 17.95 7.94
C ALA A 104 9.39 17.30 6.60
N SER A 105 9.19 15.99 6.51
CA SER A 105 9.36 15.18 5.29
C SER A 105 8.11 14.35 5.06
N CYS A 106 7.57 14.38 3.84
CA CYS A 106 6.41 13.60 3.41
C CYS A 106 6.84 12.59 2.35
N LEU A 107 6.60 11.32 2.65
CA LEU A 107 6.92 10.19 1.80
C LEU A 107 5.62 9.53 1.35
N ASP A 108 5.44 9.38 0.05
CA ASP A 108 4.31 8.70 -0.55
C ASP A 108 4.73 7.28 -0.92
N SER A 109 4.25 6.29 -0.18
CA SER A 109 4.55 4.89 -0.47
C SER A 109 3.73 4.42 -1.65
N LYS A 110 4.35 4.06 -2.76
CA LYS A 110 3.64 3.44 -3.90
C LYS A 110 3.30 1.97 -3.63
N ALA A 111 2.98 1.65 -2.38
CA ALA A 111 2.98 0.32 -1.77
C ALA A 111 1.91 -0.63 -2.26
N SER A 112 0.98 -0.20 -3.12
CA SER A 112 -0.06 -1.06 -3.67
C SER A 112 0.47 -2.24 -4.51
N PHE A 113 1.78 -2.33 -4.77
CA PHE A 113 2.41 -3.42 -5.52
C PHE A 113 3.44 -4.24 -4.73
N ILE A 114 3.65 -3.99 -3.44
CA ILE A 114 4.90 -4.35 -2.74
C ILE A 114 4.73 -5.41 -1.66
N VAL A 115 3.61 -5.43 -0.94
CA VAL A 115 3.45 -6.42 0.12
C VAL A 115 3.22 -7.79 -0.52
N SER A 116 4.28 -8.61 -0.49
CA SER A 116 4.22 -10.01 -0.91
C SER A 116 3.21 -10.74 -0.07
N LEU A 117 2.30 -11.49 -0.68
CA LEU A 117 1.40 -12.37 0.07
C LEU A 117 2.17 -13.58 0.60
N PRO A 118 1.97 -13.96 1.87
CA PRO A 118 2.43 -15.24 2.40
C PRO A 118 1.93 -16.35 1.49
N ARG A 119 2.79 -17.32 1.15
CA ARG A 119 2.42 -18.45 0.26
C ARG A 119 1.15 -19.14 0.75
N GLU A 120 0.97 -19.16 2.06
CA GLU A 120 -0.14 -19.82 2.73
C GLU A 120 -1.48 -19.18 2.40
N THR A 121 -1.53 -17.89 2.04
CA THR A 121 -2.77 -17.11 1.83
C THR A 121 -3.05 -16.77 0.37
N ARG A 122 -2.11 -17.03 -0.56
CA ARG A 122 -2.27 -16.74 -2.00
C ARG A 122 -3.45 -17.46 -2.64
N HIS A 123 -3.80 -18.65 -2.13
CA HIS A 123 -4.97 -19.42 -2.56
C HIS A 123 -6.32 -18.70 -2.38
N LEU A 124 -6.34 -17.59 -1.63
CA LEU A 124 -7.49 -16.70 -1.45
C LEU A 124 -7.71 -15.75 -2.64
N PHE A 125 -6.73 -15.63 -3.55
CA PHE A 125 -6.74 -14.67 -4.65
C PHE A 125 -6.31 -15.35 -5.95
N ARG A 126 -7.22 -16.15 -6.51
CA ARG A 126 -6.96 -16.91 -7.74
C ARG A 126 -7.78 -16.41 -8.92
N CYS A 127 -7.26 -16.65 -10.12
CA CYS A 127 -7.99 -16.49 -11.38
C CYS A 127 -7.39 -17.40 -12.45
N ARG A 128 -8.00 -17.40 -13.64
CA ARG A 128 -7.51 -18.18 -14.77
C ARG A 128 -6.93 -17.31 -15.87
N VAL A 129 -5.94 -17.86 -16.55
CA VAL A 129 -5.44 -17.40 -17.85
C VAL A 129 -6.35 -17.95 -18.95
N GLU A 130 -6.36 -17.32 -20.13
CA GLU A 130 -7.14 -17.75 -21.30
C GLU A 130 -6.89 -19.21 -21.70
N ASP A 131 -5.65 -19.69 -21.56
CA ASP A 131 -5.27 -21.09 -21.79
C ASP A 131 -5.81 -22.09 -20.75
N GLY A 132 -6.54 -21.60 -19.75
CA GLY A 132 -7.13 -22.38 -18.67
C GLY A 132 -6.24 -22.54 -17.43
N THR A 133 -4.98 -22.09 -17.48
CA THR A 133 -4.03 -22.18 -16.36
C THR A 133 -4.55 -21.44 -15.14
N LEU A 134 -4.53 -22.10 -13.99
CA LEU A 134 -4.89 -21.51 -12.71
C LEU A 134 -3.68 -20.81 -12.09
N VAL A 135 -3.84 -19.52 -11.77
CA VAL A 135 -2.78 -18.70 -11.18
C VAL A 135 -3.25 -18.05 -9.89
N GLU A 136 -2.31 -17.75 -9.00
CA GLU A 136 -2.54 -17.05 -7.75
C GLU A 136 -1.73 -15.76 -7.67
N LEU A 137 -2.29 -14.74 -7.01
CA LEU A 137 -1.57 -13.50 -6.77
C LEU A 137 -0.45 -13.72 -5.75
N THR A 138 0.70 -13.10 -6.02
CA THR A 138 1.85 -13.07 -5.10
C THR A 138 1.93 -11.75 -4.33
N ARG A 139 1.11 -10.77 -4.69
CA ARG A 139 1.04 -9.42 -4.12
C ARG A 139 -0.37 -9.10 -3.67
N LEU A 140 -0.50 -8.30 -2.62
CA LEU A 140 -1.78 -7.87 -2.07
C LEU A 140 -2.60 -7.11 -3.14
N PRO A 141 -3.81 -7.56 -3.51
CA PRO A 141 -4.60 -6.87 -4.52
C PRO A 141 -5.11 -5.52 -4.02
N MET A 142 -5.03 -4.52 -4.91
CA MET A 142 -5.63 -3.22 -4.68
C MET A 142 -7.16 -3.36 -4.72
N GLY A 143 -7.83 -2.85 -3.67
CA GLY A 143 -9.28 -2.95 -3.52
C GLY A 143 -9.77 -4.16 -2.72
N TYR A 144 -8.90 -4.99 -2.15
CA TYR A 144 -9.32 -5.94 -1.11
C TYR A 144 -9.62 -5.19 0.19
N LYS A 145 -10.73 -5.51 0.86
CA LYS A 145 -11.25 -4.74 2.00
C LYS A 145 -10.18 -4.50 3.08
N ALA A 146 -9.50 -5.56 3.51
CA ALA A 146 -8.45 -5.46 4.52
C ALA A 146 -7.11 -4.90 4.00
N SER A 147 -6.98 -4.56 2.71
CA SER A 147 -5.69 -4.11 2.15
C SER A 147 -5.20 -2.82 2.80
N GLN A 148 -6.08 -1.88 3.12
CA GLN A 148 -5.70 -0.62 3.77
C GLN A 148 -5.16 -0.85 5.18
N GLU A 149 -5.76 -1.76 5.93
CA GLU A 149 -5.33 -2.11 7.29
C GLU A 149 -4.01 -2.87 7.27
N ILE A 150 -3.90 -3.85 6.38
CA ILE A 150 -2.65 -4.56 6.13
C ILE A 150 -1.55 -3.56 5.78
N LEU A 151 -1.83 -2.63 4.89
CA LEU A 151 -0.86 -1.64 4.46
C LEU A 151 -0.47 -0.70 5.60
N GLN A 152 -1.44 -0.12 6.32
CA GLN A 152 -1.21 0.73 7.48
C GLN A 152 -0.31 0.02 8.49
N MET A 153 -0.62 -1.24 8.81
CA MET A 153 0.13 -2.03 9.77
C MET A 153 1.56 -2.31 9.28
N VAL A 154 1.74 -2.69 8.02
CA VAL A 154 3.06 -2.95 7.42
C VAL A 154 3.90 -1.68 7.40
N ILE A 155 3.35 -0.55 6.98
CA ILE A 155 4.08 0.71 6.96
C ILE A 155 4.43 1.13 8.38
N THR A 156 3.47 1.11 9.30
CA THR A 156 3.67 1.55 10.70
C THR A 156 4.71 0.69 11.43
N SER A 157 4.70 -0.63 11.24
CA SER A 157 5.58 -1.56 11.96
C SER A 157 6.93 -1.82 11.29
N ALA A 158 6.96 -2.00 9.97
CA ALA A 158 8.16 -2.45 9.26
C ALA A 158 8.93 -1.32 8.58
N ILE A 159 8.26 -0.22 8.21
CA ILE A 159 8.86 0.86 7.42
C ILE A 159 9.11 2.12 8.27
N ALA A 160 8.04 2.67 8.86
CA ALA A 160 8.05 3.87 9.68
C ALA A 160 8.51 3.61 11.12
N VAL A 161 8.36 2.36 11.60
CA VAL A 161 8.79 1.89 12.93
C VAL A 161 8.27 2.81 14.04
N VAL A 162 6.95 3.01 14.06
CA VAL A 162 6.26 3.94 14.96
C VAL A 162 6.23 3.41 16.38
N THR A 163 6.53 4.30 17.34
CA THR A 163 6.71 4.02 18.77
C THR A 163 5.54 3.35 19.48
N THR A 164 4.32 3.50 18.97
CA THR A 164 3.11 2.91 19.55
C THR A 164 2.89 1.45 19.14
N VAL A 165 3.55 0.99 18.09
CA VAL A 165 3.31 -0.35 17.49
C VAL A 165 4.53 -1.26 17.61
N VAL A 166 5.74 -0.69 17.62
CA VAL A 166 6.98 -1.46 17.65
C VAL A 166 7.73 -1.32 18.97
N HIS A 167 8.59 -2.29 19.25
CA HIS A 167 9.41 -2.25 20.46
C HIS A 167 10.31 -1.00 20.50
N ARG A 168 10.44 -0.38 21.68
CA ARG A 168 11.12 0.91 21.89
C ARG A 168 12.55 0.96 21.31
N LEU A 169 13.29 -0.15 21.33
CA LEU A 169 14.66 -0.23 20.78
C LEU A 169 14.74 0.02 19.26
N TRP A 170 13.66 -0.24 18.53
CA TRP A 170 13.60 -0.04 17.08
C TRP A 170 12.87 1.24 16.69
N ALA A 171 12.13 1.82 17.63
CA ALA A 171 11.23 2.93 17.37
C ALA A 171 11.95 4.24 17.12
N ALA A 172 11.25 5.16 16.44
CA ALA A 172 11.69 6.54 16.31
C ALA A 172 12.03 7.15 17.68
N PRO A 173 13.13 7.93 17.79
CA PRO A 173 13.44 8.62 19.03
C PRO A 173 12.33 9.60 19.38
N PRO A 174 12.09 9.93 20.66
CA PRO A 174 11.02 10.85 21.06
C PRO A 174 11.07 12.25 20.43
N SER A 175 12.24 12.66 19.91
CA SER A 175 12.43 13.93 19.18
C SER A 175 11.85 13.91 17.76
N VAL A 176 11.57 12.73 17.20
CA VAL A 176 10.99 12.55 15.87
C VAL A 176 9.52 12.15 16.02
N ARG A 177 8.63 12.95 15.43
CA ARG A 177 7.23 12.59 15.26
C ARG A 177 7.04 11.92 13.91
N VAL A 178 6.44 10.72 13.92
CA VAL A 178 6.15 9.95 12.71
C VAL A 178 4.66 9.63 12.67
N ASP A 179 4.01 10.13 11.63
CA ASP A 179 2.60 9.92 11.37
C ASP A 179 2.44 9.09 10.09
N VAL A 180 1.64 8.02 10.14
CA VAL A 180 1.37 7.15 8.99
C VAL A 180 -0.11 7.20 8.65
N TRP A 181 -0.42 7.52 7.40
CA TRP A 181 -1.76 7.50 6.84
C TRP A 181 -1.79 6.62 5.59
N ILE A 182 -2.25 5.39 5.74
CA ILE A 182 -2.35 4.35 4.69
C ILE A 182 -1.00 4.14 3.99
N ASP A 183 -0.74 4.90 2.92
CA ASP A 183 0.46 4.91 2.10
C ASP A 183 1.40 6.10 2.38
N ASN A 184 0.92 7.13 3.06
CA ASN A 184 1.67 8.33 3.35
C ASN A 184 2.39 8.23 4.69
N ILE A 185 3.66 8.62 4.73
CA ILE A 185 4.47 8.73 5.95
C ILE A 185 4.89 10.19 6.08
N ARG A 186 4.62 10.79 7.23
CA ARG A 186 5.06 12.13 7.58
C ARG A 186 6.03 12.04 8.75
N ILE A 187 7.17 12.71 8.62
CA ILE A 187 8.22 12.78 9.62
C ILE A 187 8.40 14.24 9.98
N ALA A 188 8.41 14.58 11.27
CA ALA A 188 8.56 15.95 11.73
C ALA A 188 9.46 16.03 12.96
N GLY A 189 10.32 17.04 13.03
CA GLY A 189 11.29 17.20 14.13
C GLY A 189 12.31 18.28 13.81
N SER A 190 13.49 18.18 14.43
CA SER A 190 14.64 18.99 14.03
C SER A 190 15.09 18.63 12.60
N ILE A 191 15.80 19.54 11.92
CA ILE A 191 16.32 19.25 10.56
C ILE A 191 17.18 17.97 10.54
N GLY A 192 18.06 17.82 11.54
CA GLY A 192 18.95 16.67 11.66
C GLY A 192 18.18 15.37 11.89
N ASP A 193 17.24 15.40 12.83
CA ASP A 193 16.44 14.22 13.19
C ASP A 193 15.51 13.78 12.05
N ALA A 194 14.81 14.73 11.42
CA ALA A 194 13.93 14.45 10.29
C ALA A 194 14.69 13.87 9.10
N THR A 195 15.89 14.38 8.81
CA THR A 195 16.73 13.87 7.71
C THR A 195 17.27 12.48 7.99
N SER A 196 17.77 12.25 9.21
CA SER A 196 18.26 10.94 9.64
C SER A 196 17.16 9.88 9.60
N TRP A 197 15.96 10.24 10.09
CA TRP A 197 14.83 9.31 10.12
C TRP A 197 14.25 9.07 8.72
N GLU A 198 14.19 10.08 7.85
CA GLU A 198 13.86 9.89 6.43
C GLU A 198 14.77 8.85 5.78
N ALA A 199 16.09 8.94 6.00
CA ALA A 199 17.04 7.97 5.47
C ALA A 199 16.82 6.57 6.05
N GLN A 200 16.44 6.45 7.33
CA GLN A 200 16.10 5.16 7.95
C GLN A 200 14.83 4.56 7.35
N VAL A 201 13.78 5.36 7.15
CA VAL A 201 12.52 4.92 6.52
C VAL A 201 12.75 4.41 5.10
N LEU A 202 13.60 5.09 4.32
CA LEU A 202 13.97 4.62 2.98
C LEU A 202 14.74 3.29 3.02
N ARG A 203 15.71 3.14 3.92
CA ARG A 203 16.42 1.85 4.10
C ARG A 203 15.47 0.72 4.50
N ASN A 204 14.54 1.00 5.42
CA ASN A 204 13.56 0.02 5.85
C ASN A 204 12.64 -0.39 4.70
N ALA A 205 12.18 0.58 3.90
CA ALA A 205 11.39 0.35 2.71
C ALA A 205 12.14 -0.53 1.70
N ASP A 206 13.40 -0.21 1.39
CA ASP A 206 14.24 -1.01 0.49
C ASP A 206 14.41 -2.45 1.00
N SER A 207 14.61 -2.63 2.31
CA SER A 207 14.71 -3.96 2.95
C SER A 207 13.40 -4.77 2.89
N CYS A 208 12.28 -4.08 2.73
CA CYS A 208 10.95 -4.66 2.53
C CYS A 208 10.57 -4.74 1.03
N HIS A 209 11.51 -4.42 0.12
CA HIS A 209 11.29 -4.29 -1.31
C HIS A 209 10.18 -3.29 -1.69
N ALA A 210 10.01 -2.25 -0.86
CA ALA A 210 9.03 -1.19 -1.03
C ALA A 210 9.61 0.02 -1.77
N LYS A 211 8.88 0.49 -2.78
CA LYS A 211 9.17 1.73 -3.51
C LYS A 211 8.43 2.90 -2.87
N ILE A 212 9.20 3.88 -2.42
CA ILE A 212 8.69 5.15 -1.89
C ILE A 212 8.90 6.25 -2.93
N GLY A 213 7.84 6.97 -3.26
CA GLY A 213 7.91 8.25 -3.94
C GLY A 213 8.25 9.37 -2.95
N LYS A 214 9.17 10.26 -3.33
CA LYS A 214 9.45 11.47 -2.58
C LYS A 214 8.60 12.62 -3.11
N ASN A 215 7.74 13.16 -2.26
CA ASN A 215 7.20 14.51 -2.42
C ASN A 215 7.95 15.42 -1.45
N ALA A 216 9.22 15.72 -1.76
CA ALA A 216 10.07 16.50 -0.89
C ALA A 216 9.73 18.00 -1.00
N ASN A 217 8.69 18.45 -0.29
CA ASN A 217 8.56 19.87 0.03
C ASN A 217 9.44 20.15 1.25
N ARG A 218 10.77 20.25 1.04
CA ARG A 218 11.66 20.83 2.04
C ARG A 218 11.43 22.35 2.00
N ALA A 219 10.59 22.84 2.89
CA ALA A 219 10.44 24.27 3.13
C ALA A 219 11.28 24.65 4.35
N PRO A 220 12.45 25.30 4.19
CA PRO A 220 13.05 26.03 5.30
C PRO A 220 12.08 27.14 5.72
N ARG A 221 11.96 27.41 7.03
CA ARG A 221 11.13 28.51 7.56
C ARG A 221 11.47 29.90 7.00
N SER A 222 12.56 30.04 6.25
CA SER A 222 12.94 31.30 5.59
C SER A 222 12.22 31.59 4.28
N THR A 223 11.33 30.71 3.78
CA THR A 223 10.52 30.97 2.59
C THR A 223 9.09 30.44 2.76
N PRO A 224 8.04 31.25 2.50
CA PRO A 224 6.67 30.78 2.54
C PRO A 224 6.39 29.94 1.28
N SER A 225 6.83 28.68 1.25
CA SER A 225 6.46 27.78 0.15
C SER A 225 5.13 27.10 0.48
N CYS A 226 4.05 27.87 0.31
CA CYS A 226 2.75 27.31 0.04
C CYS A 226 2.82 26.73 -1.39
N GLY A 227 3.22 25.47 -1.51
CA GLY A 227 3.15 24.71 -2.75
C GLY A 227 1.73 24.32 -3.10
N CYS A 228 0.82 25.28 -3.11
CA CYS A 228 -0.46 25.20 -3.79
C CYS A 228 -0.22 25.81 -5.17
N GLY A 229 -0.56 25.07 -6.24
CA GLY A 229 -0.79 25.70 -7.53
C GLY A 229 -1.70 26.92 -7.30
N LEU A 230 -1.32 28.04 -7.87
CA LEU A 230 -2.02 29.31 -7.79
C LEU A 230 -3.43 29.12 -8.40
N ILE A 231 -4.40 28.67 -7.61
CA ILE A 231 -5.81 28.82 -7.96
C ILE A 231 -6.16 30.24 -7.55
N THR A 232 -6.03 31.16 -8.50
CA THR A 232 -6.57 32.51 -8.36
C THR A 232 -8.08 32.43 -8.37
N LEU A 233 -8.72 32.33 -7.20
CA LEU A 233 -10.14 32.60 -7.05
C LEU A 233 -10.33 34.12 -7.08
N THR A 234 -10.46 34.70 -8.27
CA THR A 234 -11.05 36.05 -8.41
C THR A 234 -12.54 35.94 -8.15
N VAL A 235 -12.95 36.09 -6.89
CA VAL A 235 -14.33 36.38 -6.55
C VAL A 235 -14.48 37.90 -6.60
N ARG A 236 -15.02 38.42 -7.71
CA ARG A 236 -15.62 39.76 -7.74
C ARG A 236 -17.10 39.59 -7.43
N TYR A 237 -17.55 40.10 -6.29
CA TYR A 237 -18.97 40.29 -6.03
C TYR A 237 -19.41 41.64 -6.64
N PRO A 238 -20.56 41.70 -7.34
CA PRO A 238 -21.33 42.93 -7.46
C PRO A 238 -21.99 43.29 -6.12
#